data_AF-A0A8B6GV59-F1
#
_entry.id   AF-A0A8B6GV59-F1
#
_cell.length_a   1.000
_cell.length_b   1.000
_cell.length_c   1.000
_cell.angle_alpha   90.00
_cell.angle_beta   90.00
_cell.angle_gamma   90.00
#
_symmetry.space_group_name_H-M   'P 1'
#
loop_
_entity.id
_entity.type
_entity.pdbx_description
1 polymer ?
#
loop_
_entity_poly.entity_id
_entity_poly.type
_entity_poly.pdbx_seq_one_letter_code
_entity_poly.pdbx_strand_id
1 'polypeptide(L)'
;MLYVCFIFLFTFLLNEKVLGNSCENDNCTSTIDIPLITHLNAPLKAELDISILTEQLKELIGHEVKQAVSTAMKDIVENIVDKRARSAVENLQTFNNLTISTFLQEMEDVTARKSDLRTMEENLNGRIEQMKEKQNLTESKLSAVEAEFERSTKRVAMTAHPSTQGTISNTIMKFDDVKYSVGITNLSSFKTTGKFTCEHEGLYLISASVTSYTSGAQYYIRLNGNDISYTYIGQHSGGYAFTGAVTVTRKLNPNDQVWLYAAGSWYLYSGIPSKLTIIKINSLLATPTEEICLLKTKQKHSQLLKKYSVLENEIIAIKNKTKQAEEKEVHQESINKGIDMQFRIQGEELNTMRNKSLEVEKEVLSLKQLANIKPLNAINNIQQTVNTLTSQTNSLRVNEQARSQDFFALFNMTVDTKKTLAEFSKNVNSQIQQLVYNQNVSLVAIEHHMTSELYDFRIIQNKTLVDIKNMVRAAENHTNGTLASLQNQISQSVEKVAMTGFLPSEVHLNVGGVVKFSDVKFSEGMGDLSSFKSTGKFKCGKSGWYIVSVTIEFNNNHGEFHIYVNGKVFTKNYKLQQASWWHSSSAIIAIELNINDTVWIQIGGSTYADVRADLHSRLTIIKIH
;
A
#
# COMPACT_ATOMS: atom_id res chain seq x y z
N MET A 1 -7.45 0.16 46.13
CA MET A 1 -7.22 -1.27 45.80
C MET A 1 -5.84 -1.33 45.14
N LEU A 2 -4.82 -2.04 45.65
CA LEU A 2 -4.73 -3.47 46.03
C LEU A 2 -5.00 -4.39 44.82
N TYR A 3 -4.27 -5.47 44.50
CA TYR A 3 -3.09 -6.18 45.06
C TYR A 3 -2.62 -7.26 44.02
N VAL A 4 -1.41 -7.86 43.98
CA VAL A 4 -0.10 -7.64 44.63
C VAL A 4 1.05 -8.35 43.81
N CYS A 5 2.22 -8.59 44.42
CA CYS A 5 3.46 -9.25 43.95
C CYS A 5 3.39 -10.58 43.16
N PHE A 6 4.52 -10.91 42.50
CA PHE A 6 5.35 -12.05 42.92
C PHE A 6 6.86 -11.74 42.85
N ILE A 7 7.69 -12.45 43.64
CA ILE A 7 9.15 -12.27 43.77
C ILE A 7 9.83 -13.64 43.82
N PHE A 8 10.92 -13.84 43.07
CA PHE A 8 12.09 -14.72 43.33
C PHE A 8 13.14 -14.36 42.25
N LEU A 9 14.39 -13.93 42.48
CA LEU A 9 15.39 -14.05 43.57
C LEU A 9 16.25 -15.33 43.49
N PHE A 10 17.44 -15.20 42.90
CA PHE A 10 18.63 -16.02 43.22
C PHE A 10 19.92 -15.23 42.91
N THR A 11 20.92 -15.35 43.79
CA THR A 11 22.25 -14.69 43.71
C THR A 11 23.28 -15.52 44.51
N PHE A 12 24.59 -15.26 44.32
CA PHE A 12 25.80 -16.04 44.73
C PHE A 12 26.30 -17.06 43.69
N LEU A 13 27.60 -17.38 43.54
CA LEU A 13 28.88 -16.83 44.04
C LEU A 13 29.69 -16.28 42.82
N LEU A 14 30.89 -15.66 42.89
CA LEU A 14 31.87 -15.35 43.94
C LEU A 14 32.58 -14.01 43.56
N ASN A 15 33.41 -13.43 44.44
CA ASN A 15 34.34 -12.32 44.14
C ASN A 15 35.44 -12.27 45.20
N GLU A 16 36.73 -12.20 44.83
CA GLU A 16 37.77 -11.79 45.78
C GLU A 16 39.03 -11.21 45.10
N LYS A 17 39.66 -10.24 45.78
CA LYS A 17 41.00 -9.70 45.48
C LYS A 17 41.87 -9.90 46.72
N VAL A 18 43.13 -10.29 46.56
CA VAL A 18 44.17 -10.11 47.59
C VAL A 18 45.46 -9.60 46.95
N LEU A 19 46.08 -8.61 47.58
CA LEU A 19 47.45 -8.15 47.35
C LEU A 19 48.32 -8.64 48.52
N GLY A 20 49.57 -9.05 48.27
CA GLY A 20 50.50 -9.40 49.33
C GLY A 20 51.91 -9.68 48.82
N ASN A 21 52.90 -8.99 49.38
CA ASN A 21 54.32 -9.23 49.13
C ASN A 21 54.86 -10.32 50.08
N SER A 22 55.82 -11.11 49.61
CA SER A 22 57.06 -11.33 50.37
C SER A 22 58.21 -11.63 49.41
N CYS A 23 59.42 -11.25 49.82
CA CYS A 23 60.67 -11.76 49.24
C CYS A 23 61.19 -12.85 50.19
N GLU A 24 61.90 -13.86 49.68
CA GLU A 24 63.07 -14.41 50.39
C GLU A 24 63.99 -15.23 49.49
N ASN A 25 65.27 -14.86 49.55
CA ASN A 25 66.50 -15.67 49.55
C ASN A 25 66.84 -16.70 48.43
N ASP A 26 68.05 -16.46 47.89
CA ASP A 26 69.15 -17.42 47.74
C ASP A 26 68.95 -18.73 46.95
N ASN A 27 69.69 -18.82 45.83
CA ASN A 27 71.01 -19.44 45.91
C ASN A 27 71.93 -19.05 44.73
N CYS A 28 73.19 -18.76 45.04
CA CYS A 28 74.26 -18.60 44.04
C CYS A 28 75.00 -19.93 43.87
N THR A 29 74.95 -20.55 42.69
CA THR A 29 75.85 -21.65 42.32
C THR A 29 76.54 -21.35 40.99
N SER A 30 77.85 -21.09 41.09
CA SER A 30 78.74 -20.77 39.97
C SER A 30 79.29 -22.01 39.26
N THR A 31 79.40 -21.95 37.93
CA THR A 31 80.54 -22.52 37.19
C THR A 31 80.60 -21.93 35.77
N ILE A 32 81.73 -21.26 35.46
CA ILE A 32 82.26 -21.16 34.10
C ILE A 32 83.69 -21.69 34.21
N ASP A 33 83.94 -22.89 33.70
CA ASP A 33 85.28 -23.49 33.74
C ASP A 33 86.20 -22.83 32.71
N ILE A 34 87.32 -22.27 33.19
CA ILE A 34 88.46 -21.89 32.37
C ILE A 34 89.71 -22.55 33.00
N PRO A 35 90.08 -23.76 32.56
CA PRO A 35 91.24 -24.46 33.10
C PRO A 35 92.54 -23.86 32.52
N LEU A 36 93.33 -23.19 33.37
CA LEU A 36 94.66 -22.71 33.02
C LEU A 36 95.74 -23.62 33.64
N ILE A 37 96.46 -24.35 32.78
CA ILE A 37 97.83 -24.88 32.95
C ILE A 37 98.18 -25.59 34.28
N THR A 38 98.53 -26.87 34.22
CA THR A 38 99.74 -27.37 34.91
C THR A 38 100.32 -28.66 34.31
N HIS A 39 101.65 -28.80 34.47
CA HIS A 39 102.48 -30.01 34.27
C HIS A 39 102.83 -30.41 32.81
N LEU A 40 104.01 -30.98 32.50
CA LEU A 40 105.28 -31.08 33.26
C LEU A 40 106.50 -31.28 32.30
N ASN A 41 107.67 -30.82 32.74
CA ASN A 41 109.05 -31.25 32.42
C ASN A 41 109.44 -31.78 31.00
N ALA A 42 110.28 -31.00 30.30
CA ALA A 42 111.71 -31.34 30.09
C ALA A 42 112.49 -30.12 29.52
N PRO A 43 113.78 -29.91 29.87
CA PRO A 43 114.55 -28.77 29.39
C PRO A 43 115.41 -29.11 28.16
N LEU A 44 115.49 -28.19 27.18
CA LEU A 44 116.63 -28.15 26.25
C LEU A 44 116.90 -26.72 25.76
N LYS A 45 118.19 -26.37 25.74
CA LYS A 45 118.73 -25.03 25.57
C LYS A 45 119.01 -24.78 24.08
N ALA A 46 118.21 -23.92 23.44
CA ALA A 46 118.48 -23.35 22.12
C ALA A 46 117.94 -21.91 22.07
N GLU A 47 118.62 -21.04 21.33
CA GLU A 47 118.21 -19.65 21.14
C GLU A 47 117.04 -19.60 20.14
N LEU A 48 115.91 -19.02 20.55
CA LEU A 48 114.70 -18.91 19.73
C LEU A 48 114.35 -17.44 19.52
N ASP A 49 114.30 -17.01 18.25
CA ASP A 49 114.07 -15.62 17.89
C ASP A 49 112.58 -15.21 18.09
N ILE A 50 112.34 -14.46 19.17
CA ILE A 50 111.02 -14.00 19.60
C ILE A 50 110.34 -13.11 18.53
N SER A 51 111.10 -12.48 17.63
CA SER A 51 110.53 -11.59 16.60
C SER A 51 109.63 -12.33 15.61
N ILE A 52 110.04 -13.53 15.17
CA ILE A 52 109.32 -14.33 14.17
C ILE A 52 108.02 -14.89 14.75
N LEU A 53 108.08 -15.42 15.98
CA LEU A 53 106.90 -15.94 16.67
C LEU A 53 105.83 -14.86 16.91
N THR A 54 106.28 -13.62 17.15
CA THR A 54 105.38 -12.48 17.44
C THR A 54 104.58 -12.04 16.21
N GLU A 55 105.19 -11.97 15.02
CA GLU A 55 104.44 -11.62 13.80
C GLU A 55 103.59 -12.79 13.27
N GLN A 56 104.05 -14.04 13.37
CA GLN A 56 103.20 -15.19 13.01
C GLN A 56 101.95 -15.27 13.91
N LEU A 57 102.08 -14.97 15.21
CA LEU A 57 100.94 -14.90 16.13
C LEU A 57 100.03 -13.71 15.82
N LYS A 58 100.56 -12.55 15.40
CA LYS A 58 99.77 -11.39 14.93
C LYS A 58 99.00 -11.69 13.65
N GLU A 59 99.62 -12.32 12.64
CA GLU A 59 98.90 -12.69 11.41
C GLU A 59 97.83 -13.74 11.69
N LEU A 60 98.12 -14.77 12.51
CA LEU A 60 97.15 -15.81 12.84
C LEU A 60 95.94 -15.24 13.61
N ILE A 61 96.17 -14.48 14.68
CA ILE A 61 95.09 -13.81 15.44
C ILE A 61 94.37 -12.78 14.56
N GLY A 62 95.10 -12.02 13.75
CA GLY A 62 94.54 -11.03 12.82
C GLY A 62 93.65 -11.65 11.75
N HIS A 63 93.96 -12.86 11.28
CA HIS A 63 93.15 -13.61 10.34
C HIS A 63 91.92 -14.25 11.02
N GLU A 64 92.14 -15.02 12.08
CA GLU A 64 91.09 -15.69 12.87
C GLU A 64 90.04 -14.69 13.38
N VAL A 65 90.44 -13.61 14.06
CA VAL A 65 89.51 -12.62 14.61
C VAL A 65 88.76 -11.89 13.49
N LYS A 66 89.42 -11.54 12.39
CA LYS A 66 88.77 -10.85 11.26
C LYS A 66 87.78 -11.76 10.54
N GLN A 67 88.08 -13.06 10.42
CA GLN A 67 87.17 -14.06 9.85
C GLN A 67 85.98 -14.33 10.79
N ALA A 68 86.23 -14.56 12.08
CA ALA A 68 85.20 -14.78 13.09
C ALA A 68 84.24 -13.58 13.23
N VAL A 69 84.76 -12.35 13.27
CA VAL A 69 83.94 -11.13 13.30
C VAL A 69 83.15 -10.96 11.99
N SER A 70 83.75 -11.27 10.84
CA SER A 70 83.03 -11.23 9.55
C SER A 70 81.84 -12.20 9.53
N THR A 71 82.06 -13.46 9.92
CA THR A 71 80.99 -14.48 10.03
C THR A 71 79.93 -14.07 11.04
N ALA A 72 80.31 -13.65 12.25
CA ALA A 72 79.36 -13.24 13.28
C ALA A 72 78.55 -12.00 12.88
N MET A 73 79.16 -11.01 12.21
CA MET A 73 78.42 -9.86 11.67
C MET A 73 77.47 -10.27 10.54
N LYS A 74 77.87 -11.21 9.67
CA LYS A 74 77.01 -11.76 8.63
C LYS A 74 75.79 -12.49 9.23
N ASP A 75 76.03 -13.42 10.15
CA ASP A 75 74.97 -14.19 10.82
C ASP A 75 74.00 -13.29 11.58
N ILE A 76 74.48 -12.22 12.23
CA ILE A 76 73.64 -11.24 12.94
C ILE A 76 72.77 -10.44 11.95
N VAL A 77 73.32 -10.02 10.81
CA VAL A 77 72.55 -9.28 9.78
C VAL A 77 71.50 -10.20 9.15
N GLU A 78 71.90 -11.39 8.68
CA GLU A 78 71.01 -12.32 7.99
C GLU A 78 69.95 -12.95 8.91
N ASN A 79 70.25 -13.24 10.20
CA ASN A 79 69.25 -13.82 11.11
C ASN A 79 68.37 -12.81 11.86
N ILE A 80 68.85 -11.60 12.16
CA ILE A 80 68.08 -10.67 13.01
C ILE A 80 67.34 -9.61 12.19
N VAL A 81 67.97 -9.04 11.16
CA VAL A 81 67.33 -8.00 10.33
C VAL A 81 66.28 -8.63 9.43
N ASP A 82 66.67 -9.62 8.63
CA ASP A 82 65.77 -10.25 7.65
C ASP A 82 64.60 -10.97 8.34
N LYS A 83 64.84 -11.73 9.42
CA LYS A 83 63.77 -12.46 10.13
C LYS A 83 62.75 -11.55 10.81
N ARG A 84 63.16 -10.38 11.34
CA ARG A 84 62.23 -9.37 11.85
C ARG A 84 61.51 -8.62 10.72
N ALA A 85 62.21 -8.32 9.63
CA ALA A 85 61.60 -7.67 8.46
C ALA A 85 60.53 -8.57 7.82
N ARG A 86 60.81 -9.87 7.62
CA ARG A 86 59.84 -10.87 7.14
C ARG A 86 58.64 -10.97 8.07
N SER A 87 58.84 -11.18 9.37
CA SER A 87 57.72 -11.28 10.31
C SER A 87 56.87 -10.00 10.40
N ALA A 88 57.48 -8.82 10.25
CA ALA A 88 56.73 -7.56 10.16
C ALA A 88 55.92 -7.47 8.85
N VAL A 89 56.49 -7.89 7.71
CA VAL A 89 55.80 -7.95 6.41
C VAL A 89 54.69 -9.00 6.40
N GLU A 90 54.90 -10.19 6.96
CA GLU A 90 53.90 -11.25 7.08
C GLU A 90 52.72 -10.82 7.98
N ASN A 91 53.00 -10.16 9.11
CA ASN A 91 51.95 -9.59 9.97
C ASN A 91 51.19 -8.46 9.26
N LEU A 92 51.87 -7.57 8.53
CA LEU A 92 51.23 -6.53 7.73
C LEU A 92 50.37 -7.12 6.60
N GLN A 93 50.85 -8.14 5.89
CA GLN A 93 50.08 -8.84 4.85
C GLN A 93 48.87 -9.57 5.43
N THR A 94 49.03 -10.26 6.57
CA THR A 94 47.92 -10.93 7.26
C THR A 94 46.88 -9.93 7.73
N PHE A 95 47.30 -8.79 8.29
CA PHE A 95 46.40 -7.71 8.68
C PHE A 95 45.66 -7.10 7.47
N ASN A 96 46.39 -6.75 6.40
CA ASN A 96 45.77 -6.20 5.19
C ASN A 96 44.77 -7.18 4.57
N ASN A 97 45.13 -8.46 4.47
CA ASN A 97 44.25 -9.51 3.94
C ASN A 97 42.99 -9.68 4.81
N LEU A 98 43.10 -9.60 6.14
CA LEU A 98 41.96 -9.67 7.04
C LEU A 98 41.04 -8.46 6.85
N THR A 99 41.58 -7.24 6.89
CA THR A 99 40.82 -5.99 6.70
C THR A 99 40.14 -5.92 5.32
N ILE A 100 40.84 -6.33 4.26
CA ILE A 100 40.29 -6.41 2.90
C ILE A 100 39.20 -7.49 2.84
N SER A 101 39.38 -8.65 3.48
CA SER A 101 38.36 -9.71 3.51
C SER A 101 37.09 -9.26 4.25
N THR A 102 37.22 -8.55 5.38
CA THR A 102 36.08 -7.99 6.12
C THR A 102 35.35 -6.94 5.28
N PHE A 103 36.09 -5.99 4.69
CA PHE A 103 35.51 -4.96 3.81
C PHE A 103 34.81 -5.55 2.58
N LEU A 104 35.39 -6.57 1.93
CA LEU A 104 34.75 -7.26 0.81
C LEU A 104 33.45 -7.97 1.24
N GLN A 105 33.42 -8.60 2.41
CA GLN A 105 32.22 -9.26 2.91
C GLN A 105 31.13 -8.26 3.34
N GLU A 106 31.50 -7.10 3.88
CA GLU A 106 30.58 -5.97 4.09
C GLU A 106 30.02 -5.42 2.78
N MET A 107 30.85 -5.29 1.74
CA MET A 107 30.43 -4.87 0.39
C MET A 107 29.47 -5.88 -0.26
N GLU A 108 29.67 -7.19 -0.06
CA GLU A 108 28.71 -8.22 -0.48
C GLU A 108 27.38 -8.09 0.28
N ASP A 109 27.42 -7.88 1.61
CA ASP A 109 26.21 -7.75 2.42
C ASP A 109 25.43 -6.45 2.09
N VAL A 110 26.12 -5.34 1.81
CA VAL A 110 25.54 -4.11 1.25
C VAL A 110 24.90 -4.38 -0.12
N THR A 111 25.57 -5.13 -0.99
CA THR A 111 25.05 -5.48 -2.33
C THR A 111 23.78 -6.35 -2.22
N ALA A 112 23.75 -7.30 -1.30
CA ALA A 112 22.56 -8.11 -1.01
C ALA A 112 21.40 -7.23 -0.48
N ARG A 113 21.67 -6.35 0.50
CA ARG A 113 20.68 -5.39 1.02
C ARG A 113 20.12 -4.46 -0.07
N LYS A 114 20.93 -4.07 -1.06
CA LYS A 114 20.51 -3.26 -2.21
C LYS A 114 19.56 -4.04 -3.15
N SER A 115 19.73 -5.35 -3.26
CA SER A 115 18.78 -6.23 -3.96
C SER A 115 17.45 -6.32 -3.22
N ASP A 116 17.47 -6.57 -1.90
CA ASP A 116 16.27 -6.60 -1.04
C ASP A 116 15.47 -5.30 -1.13
N LEU A 117 16.14 -4.14 -1.12
CA LEU A 117 15.51 -2.83 -1.26
C LEU A 117 14.80 -2.65 -2.60
N ARG A 118 15.40 -3.10 -3.72
CA ARG A 118 14.76 -3.05 -5.04
C ARG A 118 13.53 -3.95 -5.10
N THR A 119 13.63 -5.19 -4.62
CA THR A 119 12.47 -6.09 -4.54
C THR A 119 11.38 -5.54 -3.61
N MET A 120 11.74 -4.83 -2.53
CA MET A 120 10.76 -4.14 -1.69
C MET A 120 10.08 -2.96 -2.41
N GLU A 121 10.82 -2.19 -3.21
CA GLU A 121 10.25 -1.10 -4.01
C GLU A 121 9.31 -1.62 -5.11
N GLU A 122 9.70 -2.67 -5.84
CA GLU A 122 8.86 -3.33 -6.84
C GLU A 122 7.55 -3.85 -6.22
N ASN A 123 7.63 -4.52 -5.06
CA ASN A 123 6.46 -4.95 -4.30
C ASN A 123 5.61 -3.78 -3.78
N LEU A 124 6.21 -2.62 -3.47
CA LEU A 124 5.47 -1.42 -3.07
C LEU A 124 4.76 -0.78 -4.28
N ASN A 125 5.46 -0.62 -5.40
CA ASN A 125 4.94 -0.07 -6.65
C ASN A 125 3.77 -0.93 -7.18
N GLY A 126 3.93 -2.26 -7.25
CA GLY A 126 2.85 -3.17 -7.67
C GLY A 126 1.63 -3.12 -6.74
N ARG A 127 1.83 -2.89 -5.44
CA ARG A 127 0.72 -2.69 -4.49
C ARG A 127 0.07 -1.30 -4.59
N ILE A 128 0.80 -0.28 -5.03
CA ILE A 128 0.23 1.05 -5.32
C ILE A 128 -0.71 0.97 -6.53
N GLU A 129 -0.32 0.30 -7.61
CA GLU A 129 -1.20 0.12 -8.78
C GLU A 129 -2.44 -0.72 -8.44
N GLN A 130 -2.29 -1.81 -7.67
CA GLN A 130 -3.45 -2.57 -7.16
C GLN A 130 -4.41 -1.73 -6.28
N MET A 131 -3.91 -0.71 -5.57
CA MET A 131 -4.77 0.22 -4.82
C MET A 131 -5.49 1.19 -5.76
N LYS A 132 -4.83 1.71 -6.82
CA LYS A 132 -5.45 2.56 -7.84
C LYS A 132 -6.53 1.82 -8.62
N GLU A 133 -6.29 0.57 -9.03
CA GLU A 133 -7.29 -0.28 -9.69
C GLU A 133 -8.55 -0.46 -8.81
N LYS A 134 -8.35 -0.77 -7.52
CA LYS A 134 -9.45 -0.89 -6.54
C LYS A 134 -10.17 0.43 -6.28
N GLN A 135 -9.45 1.56 -6.26
CA GLN A 135 -10.04 2.89 -6.15
C GLN A 135 -10.93 3.18 -7.37
N ASN A 136 -10.41 3.01 -8.59
CA ASN A 136 -11.16 3.21 -9.83
C ASN A 136 -12.43 2.32 -9.89
N LEU A 137 -12.33 1.05 -9.46
CA LEU A 137 -13.47 0.15 -9.34
C LEU A 137 -14.49 0.62 -8.27
N THR A 138 -14.03 1.25 -7.20
CA THR A 138 -14.89 1.78 -6.13
C THR A 138 -15.60 3.06 -6.57
N GLU A 139 -14.89 3.99 -7.23
CA GLU A 139 -15.46 5.20 -7.82
C GLU A 139 -16.46 4.88 -8.93
N SER A 140 -16.17 3.86 -9.75
CA SER A 140 -17.11 3.34 -10.76
C SER A 140 -18.40 2.77 -10.13
N LYS A 141 -18.28 1.94 -9.09
CA LYS A 141 -19.43 1.42 -8.34
C LYS A 141 -20.24 2.52 -7.66
N LEU A 142 -19.57 3.50 -7.05
CA LEU A 142 -20.22 4.65 -6.42
C LEU A 142 -20.97 5.49 -7.47
N SER A 143 -20.36 5.77 -8.62
CA SER A 143 -20.99 6.49 -9.73
C SER A 143 -22.22 5.76 -10.28
N ALA A 144 -22.18 4.43 -10.36
CA ALA A 144 -23.33 3.61 -10.76
C ALA A 144 -24.48 3.69 -9.74
N VAL A 145 -24.16 3.62 -8.45
CA VAL A 145 -25.11 3.78 -7.34
C VAL A 145 -25.73 5.18 -7.33
N GLU A 146 -24.95 6.23 -7.59
CA GLU A 146 -25.45 7.61 -7.70
C GLU A 146 -26.37 7.77 -8.90
N ALA A 147 -26.00 7.25 -10.08
CA ALA A 147 -26.86 7.26 -11.25
C ALA A 147 -28.16 6.47 -11.05
N GLU A 148 -28.16 5.40 -10.25
CA GLU A 148 -29.37 4.66 -9.85
C GLU A 148 -30.22 5.43 -8.84
N PHE A 149 -29.60 6.07 -7.84
CA PHE A 149 -30.27 6.94 -6.88
C PHE A 149 -30.94 8.14 -7.58
N GLU A 150 -30.28 8.80 -8.53
CA GLU A 150 -30.90 9.86 -9.33
C GLU A 150 -32.08 9.35 -10.19
N ARG A 151 -31.92 8.22 -10.88
CA ARG A 151 -33.01 7.62 -11.70
C ARG A 151 -34.23 7.26 -10.85
N SER A 152 -34.02 6.71 -9.65
CA SER A 152 -35.10 6.33 -8.74
C SER A 152 -35.76 7.52 -8.04
N THR A 153 -34.98 8.50 -7.54
CA THR A 153 -35.49 9.70 -6.84
C THR A 153 -36.11 10.77 -7.75
N LYS A 154 -35.78 10.80 -9.06
CA LYS A 154 -36.37 11.73 -10.04
C LYS A 154 -37.89 11.72 -9.97
N ARG A 155 -38.48 12.83 -9.51
CA ARG A 155 -39.93 13.03 -9.35
C ARG A 155 -40.54 13.38 -10.70
N VAL A 156 -41.47 12.55 -11.17
CA VAL A 156 -42.22 12.79 -12.42
C VAL A 156 -43.70 12.80 -12.09
N ALA A 157 -44.39 13.91 -12.33
CA ALA A 157 -45.83 13.98 -12.13
C ALA A 157 -46.48 15.07 -13.00
N MET A 158 -47.71 14.82 -13.43
CA MET A 158 -48.53 15.70 -14.25
C MET A 158 -49.98 15.66 -13.79
N THR A 159 -50.69 16.78 -13.91
CA THR A 159 -52.16 16.80 -13.99
C THR A 159 -52.59 17.84 -15.00
N ALA A 160 -53.44 17.43 -15.94
CA ALA A 160 -53.89 18.23 -17.05
C ALA A 160 -55.38 18.03 -17.34
N HIS A 161 -56.00 19.06 -17.90
CA HIS A 161 -57.41 19.15 -18.26
C HIS A 161 -57.54 19.40 -19.76
N PRO A 162 -58.68 19.08 -20.40
CA PRO A 162 -58.95 19.52 -21.75
C PRO A 162 -59.33 21.01 -21.72
N SER A 163 -58.69 21.84 -22.55
CA SER A 163 -59.01 23.27 -22.63
C SER A 163 -60.38 23.55 -23.25
N THR A 164 -60.83 22.66 -24.13
CA THR A 164 -62.00 22.84 -25.00
C THR A 164 -63.02 21.71 -24.79
N GLN A 165 -64.30 22.08 -24.80
CA GLN A 165 -65.44 21.16 -24.81
C GLN A 165 -65.93 20.95 -26.23
N GLY A 166 -66.53 19.78 -26.51
CA GLY A 166 -67.09 19.49 -27.83
C GLY A 166 -67.20 18.00 -28.14
N THR A 167 -67.78 17.69 -29.29
CA THR A 167 -67.88 16.32 -29.79
C THR A 167 -66.52 15.80 -30.20
N ILE A 168 -66.09 14.71 -29.56
CA ILE A 168 -64.92 13.92 -29.94
C ILE A 168 -65.38 12.56 -30.44
N SER A 169 -64.69 12.01 -31.45
CA SER A 169 -65.06 10.73 -32.07
C SER A 169 -63.84 9.91 -32.40
N ASN A 170 -63.77 8.67 -31.87
CA ASN A 170 -62.75 7.66 -32.18
C ASN A 170 -61.30 8.20 -32.22
N THR A 171 -60.93 9.05 -31.25
CA THR A 171 -59.71 9.88 -31.30
C THR A 171 -59.00 9.99 -29.94
N ILE A 172 -57.75 10.47 -29.97
CA ILE A 172 -56.98 10.78 -28.75
C ILE A 172 -57.56 12.05 -28.12
N MET A 173 -57.93 11.97 -26.84
CA MET A 173 -58.33 13.16 -26.08
C MET A 173 -57.12 14.01 -25.74
N LYS A 174 -57.19 15.31 -26.05
CA LYS A 174 -56.14 16.28 -25.70
C LYS A 174 -56.43 16.88 -24.32
N PHE A 175 -55.46 16.76 -23.42
CA PHE A 175 -55.45 17.37 -22.10
C PHE A 175 -54.33 18.42 -22.09
N ASP A 176 -54.54 19.51 -22.80
CA ASP A 176 -53.56 20.56 -23.09
C ASP A 176 -53.44 21.63 -21.99
N ASP A 177 -54.48 21.78 -21.17
CA ASP A 177 -54.52 22.65 -20.00
C ASP A 177 -53.85 21.98 -18.79
N VAL A 178 -52.52 21.88 -18.87
CA VAL A 178 -51.65 21.35 -17.80
C VAL A 178 -51.64 22.30 -16.61
N LYS A 179 -52.21 21.86 -15.48
CA LYS A 179 -52.24 22.61 -14.20
C LYS A 179 -51.04 22.32 -13.30
N TYR A 180 -50.44 21.14 -13.43
CA TYR A 180 -49.25 20.74 -12.70
C TYR A 180 -48.35 19.87 -13.58
N SER A 181 -47.04 20.12 -13.53
CA SER A 181 -46.01 19.31 -14.18
C SER A 181 -44.69 19.41 -13.41
N VAL A 182 -44.01 18.28 -13.21
CA VAL A 182 -42.65 18.19 -12.68
C VAL A 182 -41.94 16.99 -13.32
N GLY A 183 -40.67 17.15 -13.69
CA GLY A 183 -39.85 16.07 -14.28
C GLY A 183 -40.32 15.58 -15.66
N ILE A 184 -40.89 16.47 -16.48
CA ILE A 184 -41.35 16.17 -17.84
C ILE A 184 -40.86 17.28 -18.78
N THR A 185 -39.93 16.98 -19.67
CA THR A 185 -39.37 17.95 -20.62
C THR A 185 -40.21 18.07 -21.89
N ASN A 186 -40.81 16.98 -22.36
CA ASN A 186 -41.56 16.90 -23.61
C ASN A 186 -42.98 17.54 -23.60
N LEU A 187 -43.27 18.42 -22.64
CA LEU A 187 -44.64 18.89 -22.36
C LEU A 187 -45.37 19.53 -23.56
N SER A 188 -44.65 20.23 -24.44
CA SER A 188 -45.21 20.81 -25.68
C SER A 188 -45.72 19.73 -26.65
N SER A 189 -45.04 18.56 -26.71
CA SER A 189 -45.49 17.41 -27.47
C SER A 189 -46.75 16.80 -26.86
N PHE A 190 -46.80 16.65 -25.52
CA PHE A 190 -48.00 16.19 -24.81
C PHE A 190 -49.21 17.06 -25.12
N LYS A 191 -49.11 18.40 -24.97
CA LYS A 191 -50.21 19.33 -25.27
C LYS A 191 -50.70 19.22 -26.72
N THR A 192 -49.77 19.05 -27.67
CA THR A 192 -50.09 18.96 -29.10
C THR A 192 -50.75 17.63 -29.48
N THR A 193 -50.32 16.52 -28.88
CA THR A 193 -50.69 15.15 -29.30
C THR A 193 -51.69 14.43 -28.39
N GLY A 194 -51.84 14.87 -27.14
CA GLY A 194 -52.55 14.14 -26.08
C GLY A 194 -51.77 12.96 -25.49
N LYS A 195 -50.52 12.72 -25.93
CA LYS A 195 -49.69 11.57 -25.51
C LYS A 195 -48.59 11.97 -24.53
N PHE A 196 -48.65 11.46 -23.30
CA PHE A 196 -47.51 11.49 -22.39
C PHE A 196 -46.47 10.51 -22.91
N THR A 197 -45.22 10.95 -23.08
CA THR A 197 -44.11 10.06 -23.42
C THR A 197 -43.18 9.97 -22.21
N CYS A 198 -42.91 8.74 -21.76
CA CYS A 198 -42.11 8.47 -20.57
C CYS A 198 -40.63 8.80 -20.80
N GLU A 199 -40.04 9.64 -19.96
CA GLU A 199 -38.62 10.01 -20.04
C GLU A 199 -37.75 9.21 -19.06
N HIS A 200 -38.34 8.65 -18.01
CA HIS A 200 -37.63 8.05 -16.87
C HIS A 200 -38.31 6.75 -16.44
N GLU A 201 -37.57 5.64 -16.48
CA GLU A 201 -38.10 4.32 -16.09
C GLU A 201 -38.67 4.35 -14.65
N GLY A 202 -39.82 3.73 -14.45
CA GLY A 202 -40.42 3.66 -13.12
C GLY A 202 -41.77 2.97 -13.07
N LEU A 203 -42.27 2.80 -11.85
CA LEU A 203 -43.67 2.46 -11.60
C LEU A 203 -44.51 3.75 -11.71
N TYR A 204 -45.59 3.74 -12.47
CA TYR A 204 -46.47 4.89 -12.65
C TYR A 204 -47.90 4.58 -12.19
N LEU A 205 -48.50 5.53 -11.49
CA LEU A 205 -49.93 5.67 -11.28
C LEU A 205 -50.52 6.49 -12.43
N ILE A 206 -51.50 5.93 -13.13
CA ILE A 206 -52.21 6.59 -14.23
C ILE A 206 -53.68 6.65 -13.81
N SER A 207 -54.17 7.86 -13.55
CA SER A 207 -55.56 8.10 -13.13
C SER A 207 -56.22 9.08 -14.09
N ALA A 208 -57.47 8.80 -14.46
CA ALA A 208 -58.26 9.66 -15.32
C ALA A 208 -59.70 9.76 -14.82
N SER A 209 -60.23 10.97 -14.88
CA SER A 209 -61.63 11.32 -14.63
C SER A 209 -62.11 12.03 -15.88
N VAL A 210 -63.18 11.56 -16.52
CA VAL A 210 -63.65 12.17 -17.77
C VAL A 210 -65.16 12.31 -17.73
N THR A 211 -65.63 13.50 -18.10
CA THR A 211 -67.00 13.93 -17.93
C THR A 211 -67.67 14.22 -19.27
N SER A 212 -68.88 13.72 -19.48
CA SER A 212 -69.61 13.82 -20.75
C SER A 212 -71.11 14.05 -20.57
N TYR A 213 -71.70 14.79 -21.50
CA TYR A 213 -73.16 14.96 -21.67
C TYR A 213 -73.77 13.93 -22.65
N THR A 214 -73.00 12.93 -23.10
CA THR A 214 -73.51 11.88 -23.98
C THR A 214 -73.67 10.58 -23.19
N SER A 215 -74.91 10.08 -23.18
CA SER A 215 -75.27 8.79 -22.61
C SER A 215 -74.39 7.67 -23.19
N GLY A 216 -73.70 6.93 -22.32
CA GLY A 216 -72.89 5.79 -22.74
C GLY A 216 -71.57 6.14 -23.44
N ALA A 217 -71.04 7.36 -23.22
CA ALA A 217 -69.70 7.76 -23.65
C ALA A 217 -68.62 6.84 -23.07
N GLN A 218 -67.53 6.60 -23.82
CA GLN A 218 -66.55 5.55 -23.47
C GLN A 218 -65.12 5.98 -23.74
N TYR A 219 -64.20 5.58 -22.88
CA TYR A 219 -62.77 5.79 -23.12
C TYR A 219 -61.89 4.67 -22.61
N TYR A 220 -60.72 4.58 -23.22
CA TYR A 220 -59.63 3.70 -22.82
C TYR A 220 -58.43 4.50 -22.31
N ILE A 221 -57.67 3.91 -21.40
CA ILE A 221 -56.26 4.26 -21.18
C ILE A 221 -55.44 3.35 -22.09
N ARG A 222 -54.62 3.94 -22.98
CA ARG A 222 -53.71 3.20 -23.86
C ARG A 222 -52.26 3.34 -23.43
N LEU A 223 -51.50 2.26 -23.62
CA LEU A 223 -50.04 2.18 -23.49
C LEU A 223 -49.46 1.56 -24.76
N ASN A 224 -48.63 2.31 -25.49
CA ASN A 224 -48.01 1.89 -26.76
C ASN A 224 -49.02 1.35 -27.79
N GLY A 225 -50.24 1.86 -27.78
CA GLY A 225 -51.34 1.47 -28.67
C GLY A 225 -52.29 0.41 -28.08
N ASN A 226 -51.85 -0.36 -27.09
CA ASN A 226 -52.66 -1.39 -26.43
C ASN A 226 -53.57 -0.78 -25.36
N ASP A 227 -54.80 -1.27 -25.25
CA ASP A 227 -55.72 -0.90 -24.19
C ASP A 227 -55.31 -1.56 -22.86
N ILE A 228 -55.06 -0.74 -21.84
CA ILE A 228 -54.67 -1.20 -20.49
C ILE A 228 -55.73 -0.93 -19.42
N SER A 229 -56.79 -0.20 -19.77
CA SER A 229 -57.99 0.00 -18.96
C SER A 229 -59.11 0.60 -19.83
N TYR A 230 -60.36 0.32 -19.50
CA TYR A 230 -61.56 0.90 -20.12
C TYR A 230 -62.41 1.63 -19.06
N THR A 231 -63.30 2.54 -19.44
CA THR A 231 -64.34 3.10 -18.56
C THR A 231 -65.57 3.51 -19.37
N TYR A 232 -66.75 3.06 -18.92
CA TYR A 232 -68.05 3.50 -19.42
C TYR A 232 -68.59 4.67 -18.58
N ILE A 233 -68.96 5.75 -19.24
CA ILE A 233 -69.66 6.88 -18.64
C ILE A 233 -71.16 6.59 -18.76
N GLY A 234 -71.80 6.41 -17.61
CA GLY A 234 -73.17 5.90 -17.49
C GLY A 234 -74.23 6.61 -18.34
N GLN A 235 -75.29 5.87 -18.69
CA GLN A 235 -76.48 6.39 -19.37
C GLN A 235 -77.18 7.43 -18.49
N HIS A 236 -77.62 8.52 -19.12
CA HIS A 236 -78.27 9.62 -18.41
C HIS A 236 -79.31 10.35 -19.27
N SER A 237 -80.33 10.90 -18.61
CA SER A 237 -81.37 11.75 -19.18
C SER A 237 -81.26 13.18 -18.60
N GLY A 238 -81.91 14.15 -19.25
CA GLY A 238 -82.06 15.51 -18.71
C GLY A 238 -80.85 16.45 -18.86
N GLY A 239 -79.81 16.08 -19.62
CA GLY A 239 -78.70 17.00 -19.94
C GLY A 239 -77.71 17.27 -18.81
N TYR A 240 -77.67 16.43 -17.78
CA TYR A 240 -76.61 16.45 -16.76
C TYR A 240 -75.35 15.75 -17.28
N ALA A 241 -74.16 16.25 -16.95
CA ALA A 241 -72.91 15.58 -17.31
C ALA A 241 -72.55 14.49 -16.29
N PHE A 242 -72.13 13.32 -16.77
CA PHE A 242 -71.71 12.19 -15.95
C PHE A 242 -70.21 11.96 -16.05
N THR A 243 -69.59 11.54 -14.95
CA THR A 243 -68.15 11.31 -14.84
C THR A 243 -67.83 9.82 -14.74
N GLY A 244 -67.02 9.31 -15.67
CA GLY A 244 -66.28 8.06 -15.50
C GLY A 244 -64.95 8.33 -14.81
N ALA A 245 -64.49 7.42 -13.95
CA ALA A 245 -63.22 7.58 -13.24
C ALA A 245 -62.46 6.24 -13.11
N VAL A 246 -61.16 6.27 -13.35
CA VAL A 246 -60.25 5.11 -13.43
C VAL A 246 -58.92 5.41 -12.76
N THR A 247 -58.33 4.40 -12.14
CA THR A 247 -56.92 4.40 -11.75
C THR A 247 -56.30 3.02 -12.01
N VAL A 248 -55.19 3.00 -12.75
CA VAL A 248 -54.36 1.81 -12.99
C VAL A 248 -52.90 2.11 -12.68
N THR A 249 -52.10 1.04 -12.52
CA THR A 249 -50.64 1.18 -12.43
C THR A 249 -49.93 0.29 -13.42
N ARG A 250 -48.80 0.78 -13.94
CA ARG A 250 -47.91 0.06 -14.86
C ARG A 250 -46.48 0.52 -14.60
N LYS A 251 -45.52 -0.39 -14.75
CA LYS A 251 -44.14 -0.01 -15.03
C LYS A 251 -44.09 0.59 -16.45
N LEU A 252 -43.45 1.75 -16.59
CA LEU A 252 -43.15 2.38 -17.88
C LEU A 252 -41.63 2.44 -18.08
N ASN A 253 -41.20 2.19 -19.31
CA ASN A 253 -39.83 2.32 -19.79
C ASN A 253 -39.66 3.66 -20.54
N PRO A 254 -38.43 4.13 -20.78
CA PRO A 254 -38.20 5.31 -21.61
C PRO A 254 -38.80 5.15 -23.02
N ASN A 255 -39.43 6.21 -23.52
CA ASN A 255 -40.23 6.29 -24.75
C ASN A 255 -41.61 5.61 -24.72
N ASP A 256 -42.02 4.93 -23.65
CA ASP A 256 -43.39 4.42 -23.52
C ASP A 256 -44.42 5.56 -23.58
N GLN A 257 -45.46 5.40 -24.41
CA GLN A 257 -46.48 6.41 -24.64
C GLN A 257 -47.81 6.03 -23.98
N VAL A 258 -48.33 6.94 -23.14
CA VAL A 258 -49.63 6.82 -22.45
C VAL A 258 -50.57 7.92 -22.92
N TRP A 259 -51.82 7.57 -23.24
CA TRP A 259 -52.87 8.54 -23.58
C TRP A 259 -54.27 8.03 -23.27
N LEU A 260 -55.26 8.92 -23.32
CA LEU A 260 -56.67 8.53 -23.30
C LEU A 260 -57.24 8.53 -24.73
N TYR A 261 -57.97 7.47 -25.07
CA TYR A 261 -58.62 7.32 -26.38
C TYR A 261 -60.13 7.25 -26.19
N ALA A 262 -60.86 8.18 -26.82
CA ALA A 262 -62.32 8.19 -26.81
C ALA A 262 -62.86 7.24 -27.87
N ALA A 263 -63.78 6.36 -27.46
CA ALA A 263 -64.42 5.37 -28.33
C ALA A 263 -65.89 5.72 -28.57
N GLY A 264 -66.36 5.51 -29.81
CA GLY A 264 -67.60 6.09 -30.28
C GLY A 264 -67.48 7.60 -30.50
N SER A 265 -68.61 8.28 -30.65
CA SER A 265 -68.72 9.74 -30.80
C SER A 265 -69.53 10.31 -29.64
N TRP A 266 -68.95 11.25 -28.88
CA TRP A 266 -69.59 11.81 -27.69
C TRP A 266 -69.04 13.20 -27.32
N TYR A 267 -69.83 13.96 -26.56
CA TYR A 267 -69.50 15.32 -26.15
C TYR A 267 -68.64 15.31 -24.87
N LEU A 268 -67.39 15.72 -24.98
CA LEU A 268 -66.48 15.93 -23.85
C LEU A 268 -66.81 17.26 -23.17
N TYR A 269 -67.05 17.25 -21.86
CA TYR A 269 -67.16 18.45 -21.04
C TYR A 269 -65.77 18.86 -20.53
N SER A 270 -65.44 20.15 -20.64
CA SER A 270 -64.13 20.69 -20.28
C SER A 270 -64.06 21.31 -18.88
N GLY A 271 -62.83 21.65 -18.46
CA GLY A 271 -62.57 22.20 -17.12
C GLY A 271 -62.34 21.13 -16.05
N ILE A 272 -62.67 21.47 -14.80
CA ILE A 272 -62.22 20.74 -13.59
C ILE A 272 -62.57 19.24 -13.54
N PRO A 273 -63.77 18.75 -13.93
CA PRO A 273 -64.14 17.35 -13.69
C PRO A 273 -63.51 16.36 -14.70
N SER A 274 -63.07 16.86 -15.87
CA SER A 274 -62.29 16.10 -16.85
C SER A 274 -60.80 16.35 -16.65
N LYS A 275 -60.04 15.32 -16.25
CA LYS A 275 -58.58 15.38 -16.01
C LYS A 275 -57.85 14.06 -16.27
N LEU A 276 -56.59 14.18 -16.68
CA LEU A 276 -55.59 13.12 -16.71
C LEU A 276 -54.49 13.44 -15.70
N THR A 277 -54.22 12.50 -14.80
CA THR A 277 -53.15 12.57 -13.79
C THR A 277 -52.20 11.38 -13.98
N ILE A 278 -50.90 11.67 -14.12
CA ILE A 278 -49.84 10.67 -14.27
C ILE A 278 -48.78 10.97 -13.22
N ILE A 279 -48.41 10.01 -12.37
CA ILE A 279 -47.45 10.18 -11.28
C ILE A 279 -46.51 8.97 -11.24
N LYS A 280 -45.20 9.19 -11.29
CA LYS A 280 -44.20 8.16 -10.99
C LYS A 280 -44.21 7.90 -9.48
N ILE A 281 -44.50 6.68 -9.09
CA ILE A 281 -44.41 6.22 -7.71
C ILE A 281 -42.92 5.94 -7.43
N ASN A 282 -42.25 6.94 -6.88
CA ASN A 282 -40.92 6.78 -6.34
C ASN A 282 -41.04 6.04 -5.01
N SER A 283 -40.52 4.81 -4.95
CA SER A 283 -40.36 4.05 -3.71
C SER A 283 -39.38 4.74 -2.75
N LEU A 284 -38.33 5.35 -3.31
CA LEU A 284 -37.47 6.32 -2.65
C LEU A 284 -38.20 7.66 -2.49
N LEU A 285 -39.09 7.70 -1.50
CA LEU A 285 -39.10 8.82 -0.57
C LEU A 285 -37.79 8.74 0.22
N ALA A 286 -36.70 9.22 -0.40
CA ALA A 286 -35.41 9.32 0.27
C ALA A 286 -35.61 10.12 1.56
N THR A 287 -35.55 9.45 2.70
CA THR A 287 -35.60 10.16 3.98
C THR A 287 -34.35 11.04 4.05
N PRO A 288 -34.38 12.21 4.71
CA PRO A 288 -33.18 13.06 4.80
C PRO A 288 -31.95 12.28 5.29
N THR A 289 -32.16 11.26 6.12
CA THR A 289 -31.19 10.24 6.56
C THR A 289 -30.38 9.58 5.43
N GLU A 290 -31.02 9.17 4.32
CA GLU A 290 -30.37 8.45 3.21
C GLU A 290 -29.52 9.40 2.35
N GLU A 291 -30.04 10.57 2.01
CA GLU A 291 -29.29 11.62 1.30
C GLU A 291 -28.10 12.12 2.15
N ILE A 292 -28.32 12.29 3.46
CA ILE A 292 -27.25 12.55 4.44
C ILE A 292 -26.25 11.38 4.52
N CYS A 293 -26.67 10.13 4.34
CA CYS A 293 -25.79 8.96 4.33
C CYS A 293 -24.89 8.94 3.09
N LEU A 294 -25.46 9.23 1.91
CA LEU A 294 -24.71 9.39 0.67
C LEU A 294 -23.71 10.56 0.75
N LEU A 295 -24.14 11.72 1.25
CA LEU A 295 -23.28 12.90 1.47
C LEU A 295 -22.16 12.61 2.49
N LYS A 296 -22.45 11.96 3.62
CA LYS A 296 -21.42 11.52 4.59
C LYS A 296 -20.45 10.51 3.99
N THR A 297 -20.91 9.65 3.09
CA THR A 297 -20.07 8.68 2.37
C THR A 297 -19.14 9.38 1.39
N LYS A 298 -19.65 10.33 0.58
CA LYS A 298 -18.84 11.22 -0.26
C LYS A 298 -17.79 11.99 0.55
N GLN A 299 -18.18 12.56 1.70
CA GLN A 299 -17.27 13.30 2.57
C GLN A 299 -16.17 12.41 3.16
N LYS A 300 -16.51 11.21 3.66
CA LYS A 300 -15.53 10.23 4.15
C LYS A 300 -14.59 9.74 3.03
N HIS A 301 -15.11 9.50 1.84
CA HIS A 301 -14.31 9.08 0.69
C HIS A 301 -13.32 10.18 0.27
N SER A 302 -13.77 11.44 0.18
CA SER A 302 -12.89 12.59 -0.05
C SER A 302 -11.81 12.76 1.04
N GLN A 303 -12.14 12.50 2.31
CA GLN A 303 -11.15 12.48 3.40
C GLN A 303 -10.14 11.33 3.27
N LEU A 304 -10.55 10.16 2.78
CA LEU A 304 -9.64 9.05 2.49
C LEU A 304 -8.70 9.39 1.32
N LEU A 305 -9.22 9.93 0.21
CA LEU A 305 -8.40 10.35 -0.93
C LEU A 305 -7.33 11.38 -0.52
N LYS A 306 -7.67 12.34 0.35
CA LYS A 306 -6.70 13.30 0.93
C LYS A 306 -5.65 12.64 1.82
N LYS A 307 -5.94 11.51 2.47
CA LYS A 307 -4.92 10.74 3.21
C LYS A 307 -4.01 9.95 2.27
N TYR A 308 -4.56 9.39 1.18
CA TYR A 308 -3.77 8.71 0.16
C TYR A 308 -2.78 9.66 -0.53
N SER A 309 -3.20 10.88 -0.91
CA SER A 309 -2.27 11.83 -1.54
C SER A 309 -1.18 12.35 -0.59
N VAL A 310 -1.43 12.45 0.72
CA VAL A 310 -0.37 12.69 1.71
C VAL A 310 0.62 11.51 1.74
N LEU A 311 0.11 10.27 1.74
CA LEU A 311 0.93 9.07 1.76
C LEU A 311 1.79 8.90 0.49
N GLU A 312 1.26 9.24 -0.69
CA GLU A 312 2.03 9.25 -1.93
C GLU A 312 3.19 10.28 -1.86
N ASN A 313 2.94 11.47 -1.31
CA ASN A 313 3.98 12.48 -1.10
C ASN A 313 5.04 12.03 -0.08
N GLU A 314 4.65 11.32 1.00
CA GLU A 314 5.60 10.71 1.95
C GLU A 314 6.45 9.63 1.30
N ILE A 315 5.86 8.76 0.46
CA ILE A 315 6.59 7.74 -0.30
C ILE A 315 7.57 8.38 -1.30
N ILE A 316 7.16 9.44 -2.01
CA ILE A 316 8.04 10.22 -2.89
C ILE A 316 9.19 10.85 -2.11
N ALA A 317 8.93 11.41 -0.93
CA ALA A 317 9.97 11.98 -0.05
C ALA A 317 10.95 10.90 0.45
N ILE A 318 10.47 9.68 0.75
CA ILE A 318 11.33 8.54 1.11
C ILE A 318 12.18 8.12 -0.09
N LYS A 319 11.61 7.96 -1.29
CA LYS A 319 12.39 7.62 -2.51
C LYS A 319 13.47 8.67 -2.80
N ASN A 320 13.15 9.95 -2.67
CA ASN A 320 14.13 11.04 -2.86
C ASN A 320 15.26 10.98 -1.81
N LYS A 321 14.96 10.67 -0.55
CA LYS A 321 15.98 10.46 0.50
C LYS A 321 16.84 9.22 0.23
N THR A 322 16.24 8.11 -0.20
CA THR A 322 16.99 6.89 -0.58
C THR A 322 17.93 7.17 -1.74
N LYS A 323 17.47 7.87 -2.78
CA LYS A 323 18.32 8.28 -3.92
C LYS A 323 19.46 9.20 -3.50
N GLN A 324 19.21 10.15 -2.58
CA GLN A 324 20.27 10.99 -2.01
C GLN A 324 21.27 10.20 -1.15
N ALA A 325 20.86 9.08 -0.54
CA ALA A 325 21.77 8.17 0.14
C ALA A 325 22.62 7.37 -0.87
N GLU A 326 22.03 6.85 -1.95
CA GLU A 326 22.79 6.19 -3.03
C GLU A 326 23.77 7.15 -3.73
N GLU A 327 23.38 8.41 -3.96
CA GLU A 327 24.27 9.44 -4.53
C GLU A 327 25.45 9.77 -3.61
N LYS A 328 25.25 9.75 -2.29
CA LYS A 328 26.35 9.87 -1.31
C LYS A 328 27.21 8.61 -1.23
N GLU A 329 26.60 7.43 -1.29
CA GLU A 329 27.28 6.12 -1.27
C GLU A 329 28.25 6.00 -2.45
N VAL A 330 27.82 6.35 -3.67
CA VAL A 330 28.67 6.39 -4.87
C VAL A 330 29.80 7.43 -4.74
N HIS A 331 29.55 8.55 -4.06
CA HIS A 331 30.59 9.53 -3.77
C HIS A 331 31.62 8.99 -2.77
N GLN A 332 31.18 8.27 -1.73
CA GLN A 332 32.06 7.61 -0.76
C GLN A 332 32.85 6.45 -1.38
N GLU A 333 32.26 5.66 -2.29
CA GLU A 333 32.97 4.62 -3.04
C GLU A 333 34.09 5.23 -3.92
N SER A 334 33.84 6.41 -4.49
CA SER A 334 34.86 7.18 -5.22
C SER A 334 35.99 7.68 -4.31
N ILE A 335 35.66 8.18 -3.11
CA ILE A 335 36.64 8.56 -2.08
C ILE A 335 37.48 7.35 -1.66
N ASN A 336 36.85 6.20 -1.41
CA ASN A 336 37.53 4.96 -1.00
C ASN A 336 38.48 4.45 -2.10
N LYS A 337 38.10 4.54 -3.39
CA LYS A 337 39.00 4.25 -4.53
C LYS A 337 40.16 5.25 -4.64
N GLY A 338 39.94 6.52 -4.28
CA GLY A 338 41.02 7.50 -4.13
C GLY A 338 42.01 7.14 -3.02
N ILE A 339 41.51 6.69 -1.87
CA ILE A 339 42.32 6.23 -0.73
C ILE A 339 43.11 4.97 -1.09
N ASP A 340 42.49 3.98 -1.74
CA ASP A 340 43.18 2.75 -2.21
C ASP A 340 44.28 3.06 -3.23
N MET A 341 44.00 3.96 -4.19
CA MET A 341 45.02 4.47 -5.12
C MET A 341 46.17 5.18 -4.37
N GLN A 342 45.86 5.94 -3.32
CA GLN A 342 46.85 6.64 -2.51
C GLN A 342 47.71 5.68 -1.66
N PHE A 343 47.12 4.61 -1.10
CA PHE A 343 47.87 3.50 -0.49
C PHE A 343 48.77 2.80 -1.51
N ARG A 344 48.31 2.58 -2.74
CA ARG A 344 49.13 1.97 -3.79
C ARG A 344 50.32 2.83 -4.15
N ILE A 345 50.13 4.14 -4.30
CA ILE A 345 51.22 5.11 -4.52
C ILE A 345 52.22 5.07 -3.36
N GLN A 346 51.77 5.12 -2.12
CA GLN A 346 52.65 5.04 -0.93
C GLN A 346 53.39 3.69 -0.86
N GLY A 347 52.77 2.58 -1.29
CA GLY A 347 53.42 1.28 -1.41
C GLY A 347 54.47 1.22 -2.53
N GLU A 348 54.22 1.86 -3.66
CA GLU A 348 55.18 2.02 -4.76
C GLU A 348 56.37 2.92 -4.34
N GLU A 349 56.12 3.98 -3.57
CA GLU A 349 57.17 4.82 -2.94
C GLU A 349 57.99 4.05 -1.89
N LEU A 350 57.36 3.27 -1.01
CA LEU A 350 58.03 2.43 0.00
C LEU A 350 58.92 1.36 -0.65
N ASN A 351 58.45 0.71 -1.72
CA ASN A 351 59.26 -0.21 -2.49
C ASN A 351 60.41 0.50 -3.22
N THR A 352 60.20 1.73 -3.71
CA THR A 352 61.26 2.56 -4.30
C THR A 352 62.33 2.94 -3.28
N MET A 353 61.93 3.31 -2.05
CA MET A 353 62.87 3.58 -0.95
C MET A 353 63.62 2.32 -0.51
N ARG A 354 62.95 1.17 -0.44
CA ARG A 354 63.58 -0.13 -0.16
C ARG A 354 64.62 -0.50 -1.22
N ASN A 355 64.30 -0.30 -2.50
CA ASN A 355 65.23 -0.57 -3.60
C ASN A 355 66.45 0.35 -3.55
N LYS A 356 66.26 1.65 -3.29
CA LYS A 356 67.37 2.60 -3.07
C LYS A 356 68.22 2.23 -1.85
N SER A 357 67.61 1.74 -0.77
CA SER A 357 68.36 1.25 0.40
C SER A 357 69.24 0.04 0.06
N LEU A 358 68.72 -0.90 -0.74
CA LEU A 358 69.49 -2.06 -1.25
C LEU A 358 70.57 -1.66 -2.25
N GLU A 359 70.40 -0.55 -2.96
CA GLU A 359 71.38 0.01 -3.90
C GLU A 359 72.53 0.69 -3.14
N VAL A 360 72.23 1.52 -2.13
CA VAL A 360 73.23 2.07 -1.19
C VAL A 360 73.96 0.96 -0.43
N GLU A 361 73.27 -0.11 -0.03
CA GLU A 361 73.91 -1.27 0.63
C GLU A 361 74.89 -1.99 -0.31
N LYS A 362 74.59 -2.08 -1.61
CA LYS A 362 75.52 -2.56 -2.65
C LYS A 362 76.70 -1.61 -2.86
N GLU A 363 76.50 -0.30 -2.85
CA GLU A 363 77.61 0.68 -2.92
C GLU A 363 78.52 0.59 -1.68
N VAL A 364 77.96 0.43 -0.48
CA VAL A 364 78.76 0.22 0.74
C VAL A 364 79.53 -1.12 0.68
N LEU A 365 78.99 -2.15 0.02
CA LEU A 365 79.67 -3.41 -0.25
C LEU A 365 80.79 -3.27 -1.31
N SER A 366 80.59 -2.52 -2.39
CA SER A 366 81.64 -2.29 -3.41
C SER A 366 82.74 -1.36 -2.89
N LEU A 367 82.41 -0.35 -2.09
CA LEU A 367 83.39 0.48 -1.37
C LEU A 367 84.22 -0.34 -0.37
N LYS A 368 83.62 -1.34 0.31
CA LYS A 368 84.38 -2.31 1.13
C LYS A 368 85.30 -3.21 0.31
N GLN A 369 84.97 -3.52 -0.94
CA GLN A 369 85.86 -4.26 -1.84
C GLN A 369 87.02 -3.37 -2.35
N LEU A 370 86.74 -2.11 -2.68
CA LEU A 370 87.77 -1.10 -3.01
C LEU A 370 88.74 -0.83 -1.84
N ALA A 371 88.25 -0.84 -0.61
CA ALA A 371 89.07 -0.70 0.61
C ALA A 371 90.05 -1.88 0.85
N ASN A 372 90.01 -2.94 0.04
CA ASN A 372 90.94 -4.06 0.08
C ASN A 372 92.13 -3.91 -0.88
N ILE A 373 92.22 -2.80 -1.64
CA ILE A 373 93.37 -2.47 -2.49
C ILE A 373 94.43 -1.74 -1.65
N LYS A 374 95.65 -2.30 -1.57
CA LYS A 374 96.78 -1.73 -0.81
C LYS A 374 97.23 -0.38 -1.38
N PRO A 375 97.50 0.59 -0.49
CA PRO A 375 98.62 1.49 -0.67
C PRO A 375 99.63 1.36 0.49
N LEU A 376 100.82 0.83 0.21
CA LEU A 376 102.04 1.59 0.44
C LEU A 376 103.22 0.99 -0.34
N ASN A 377 104.12 1.88 -0.76
CA ASN A 377 105.40 1.50 -1.34
C ASN A 377 106.36 0.93 -0.28
N ALA A 378 107.43 0.34 -0.79
CA ALA A 378 108.63 -0.13 -0.10
C ALA A 378 109.04 0.66 1.15
N ILE A 379 109.58 -0.06 2.14
CA ILE A 379 110.99 0.09 2.55
C ILE A 379 111.41 -1.09 3.42
N ASN A 380 112.73 -1.26 3.57
CA ASN A 380 113.44 -2.34 4.26
C ASN A 380 113.46 -3.64 3.41
N ASN A 381 114.63 -4.23 3.09
CA ASN A 381 115.77 -4.44 3.99
C ASN A 381 117.06 -5.02 3.28
N ILE A 382 118.29 -5.08 3.90
CA ILE A 382 119.61 -5.47 3.27
C ILE A 382 120.52 -6.51 4.07
N GLN A 383 120.36 -7.85 3.90
CA GLN A 383 121.02 -8.98 4.65
C GLN A 383 121.40 -10.27 3.85
N GLN A 384 120.93 -10.51 2.62
CA GLN A 384 121.61 -11.39 1.65
C GLN A 384 122.25 -10.48 0.61
N THR A 385 123.21 -9.66 1.04
CA THR A 385 124.25 -10.00 2.03
C THR A 385 124.79 -8.73 2.71
N VAL A 386 125.19 -8.74 3.99
CA VAL A 386 125.97 -9.78 4.70
C VAL A 386 127.17 -10.21 3.85
N ASN A 387 127.93 -9.20 3.42
CA ASN A 387 129.35 -9.31 3.06
C ASN A 387 129.69 -9.64 1.58
N THR A 388 128.77 -9.53 0.60
CA THR A 388 129.12 -9.44 -0.85
C THR A 388 128.04 -8.77 -1.73
N LEU A 389 126.86 -9.37 -1.88
CA LEU A 389 125.72 -9.00 -2.76
C LEU A 389 124.59 -8.27 -1.93
N THR A 390 123.64 -7.42 -2.36
CA THR A 390 122.50 -7.45 -3.31
C THR A 390 121.05 -7.72 -2.73
N SER A 391 120.76 -7.88 -1.41
CA SER A 391 119.36 -7.93 -0.82
C SER A 391 119.28 -7.99 0.76
N GLN A 392 118.11 -7.86 1.45
CA GLN A 392 117.47 -8.62 2.62
C GLN A 392 117.05 -8.25 4.14
N THR A 393 117.75 -7.61 5.13
CA THR A 393 117.38 -7.34 6.61
C THR A 393 118.35 -6.30 7.31
N ASN A 394 118.25 -5.52 8.43
CA ASN A 394 117.19 -4.95 9.32
C ASN A 394 117.54 -3.55 9.97
N SER A 395 116.63 -2.95 10.79
CA SER A 395 116.72 -1.77 11.72
C SER A 395 116.46 -0.34 11.13
N LEU A 396 115.46 0.53 11.47
CA LEU A 396 114.38 0.71 12.48
C LEU A 396 114.64 1.49 13.79
N ARG A 397 113.99 2.68 13.95
CA ARG A 397 113.09 3.01 15.09
C ARG A 397 112.19 4.26 14.84
N VAL A 398 111.13 4.41 15.64
CA VAL A 398 110.16 5.54 15.75
C VAL A 398 109.15 5.73 14.60
N ASN A 399 107.96 5.11 14.69
CA ASN A 399 106.64 5.74 14.39
C ASN A 399 105.44 4.80 14.74
N GLU A 400 105.15 4.56 16.02
CA GLU A 400 104.04 3.66 16.44
C GLU A 400 102.86 4.35 17.14
N GLN A 401 102.99 5.63 17.52
CA GLN A 401 102.02 6.26 18.43
C GLN A 401 100.81 6.90 17.74
N ALA A 402 100.89 7.20 16.44
CA ALA A 402 99.80 7.85 15.69
C ALA A 402 98.62 6.91 15.37
N ARG A 403 98.91 5.68 14.90
CA ARG A 403 97.89 4.75 14.36
C ARG A 403 96.86 4.25 15.38
N SER A 404 97.10 4.45 16.68
CA SER A 404 96.15 4.06 17.73
C SER A 404 94.93 4.98 17.81
N GLN A 405 95.09 6.28 17.52
CA GLN A 405 94.01 7.27 17.66
C GLN A 405 92.96 7.16 16.55
N ASP A 406 93.39 6.98 15.29
CA ASP A 406 92.49 6.81 14.14
C ASP A 406 91.58 5.58 14.28
N PHE A 407 92.09 4.49 14.87
CA PHE A 407 91.32 3.27 15.07
C PHE A 407 90.21 3.43 16.11
N PHE A 408 90.47 4.15 17.21
CA PHE A 408 89.44 4.50 18.20
C PHE A 408 88.39 5.46 17.64
N ALA A 409 88.77 6.39 16.75
CA ALA A 409 87.82 7.27 16.07
C ALA A 409 86.85 6.49 15.18
N LEU A 410 87.36 5.56 14.34
CA LEU A 410 86.51 4.68 13.52
C LEU A 410 85.60 3.77 14.37
N PHE A 411 86.10 3.24 15.48
CA PHE A 411 85.32 2.39 16.37
C PHE A 411 84.14 3.15 16.98
N ASN A 412 84.38 4.35 17.52
CA ASN A 412 83.33 5.18 18.11
C ASN A 412 82.28 5.63 17.06
N MET A 413 82.71 6.05 15.86
CA MET A 413 81.77 6.32 14.74
C MET A 413 80.88 5.11 14.42
N THR A 414 81.43 3.89 14.47
CA THR A 414 80.66 2.66 14.19
C THR A 414 79.63 2.36 15.28
N VAL A 415 79.95 2.67 16.54
CA VAL A 415 79.02 2.53 17.68
C VAL A 415 77.90 3.57 17.62
N ASP A 416 78.20 4.85 17.38
CA ASP A 416 77.18 5.90 17.25
C ASP A 416 76.28 5.69 16.03
N THR A 417 76.82 5.21 14.91
CA THR A 417 76.02 4.84 13.72
C THR A 417 75.03 3.72 14.06
N LYS A 418 75.44 2.70 14.81
CA LYS A 418 74.54 1.64 15.31
C LYS A 418 73.44 2.20 16.23
N LYS A 419 73.78 3.11 17.13
CA LYS A 419 72.82 3.73 18.05
C LYS A 419 71.77 4.55 17.29
N THR A 420 72.23 5.39 16.37
CA THR A 420 71.37 6.26 15.53
C THR A 420 70.43 5.41 14.67
N LEU A 421 70.91 4.31 14.09
CA LEU A 421 70.09 3.39 13.28
C LEU A 421 69.03 2.66 14.14
N ALA A 422 69.36 2.30 15.38
CA ALA A 422 68.40 1.70 16.32
C ALA A 422 67.33 2.70 16.79
N GLU A 423 67.71 3.95 17.07
CA GLU A 423 66.78 5.03 17.42
C GLU A 423 65.86 5.40 16.23
N PHE A 424 66.40 5.45 15.01
CA PHE A 424 65.62 5.61 13.78
C PHE A 424 64.61 4.47 13.58
N SER A 425 65.04 3.21 13.68
CA SER A 425 64.16 2.05 13.58
C SER A 425 63.05 2.04 14.63
N LYS A 426 63.35 2.46 15.87
CA LYS A 426 62.35 2.62 16.94
C LYS A 426 61.34 3.72 16.62
N ASN A 427 61.80 4.86 16.08
CA ASN A 427 60.93 5.99 15.72
C ASN A 427 59.99 5.63 14.56
N VAL A 428 60.51 5.01 13.49
CA VAL A 428 59.71 4.53 12.35
C VAL A 428 58.64 3.52 12.79
N ASN A 429 59.00 2.53 13.63
CA ASN A 429 58.02 1.58 14.17
C ASN A 429 56.95 2.27 15.03
N SER A 430 57.33 3.30 15.82
CA SER A 430 56.37 4.08 16.61
C SER A 430 55.38 4.85 15.72
N GLN A 431 55.86 5.45 14.63
CA GLN A 431 55.02 6.17 13.68
C GLN A 431 54.07 5.23 12.93
N ILE A 432 54.54 4.06 12.49
CA ILE A 432 53.70 3.03 11.85
C ILE A 432 52.61 2.53 12.80
N GLN A 433 52.95 2.21 14.05
CA GLN A 433 51.97 1.79 15.07
C GLN A 433 50.91 2.88 15.30
N GLN A 434 51.32 4.15 15.38
CA GLN A 434 50.40 5.27 15.57
C GLN A 434 49.51 5.53 14.34
N LEU A 435 50.01 5.31 13.12
CA LEU A 435 49.22 5.41 11.90
C LEU A 435 48.12 4.34 11.86
N VAL A 436 48.49 3.07 12.10
CA VAL A 436 47.56 1.93 12.13
C VAL A 436 46.50 2.10 13.23
N TYR A 437 46.90 2.59 14.40
CA TYR A 437 45.96 2.89 15.48
C TYR A 437 44.93 3.95 15.08
N ASN A 438 45.38 5.08 14.50
CA ASN A 438 44.49 6.16 14.07
C ASN A 438 43.55 5.72 12.92
N GLN A 439 44.02 4.87 12.02
CA GLN A 439 43.22 4.29 10.94
C GLN A 439 42.15 3.33 11.48
N ASN A 440 42.49 2.44 12.42
CA ASN A 440 41.54 1.52 13.03
C ASN A 440 40.44 2.25 13.83
N VAL A 441 40.80 3.28 14.61
CA VAL A 441 39.83 4.14 15.31
C VAL A 441 38.88 4.83 14.32
N SER A 442 39.38 5.24 13.15
CA SER A 442 38.57 5.88 12.10
C SER A 442 37.63 4.89 11.41
N LEU A 443 38.09 3.68 11.08
CA LEU A 443 37.24 2.64 10.47
C LEU A 443 36.09 2.24 11.41
N VAL A 444 36.39 1.91 12.67
CA VAL A 444 35.38 1.46 13.65
C VAL A 444 34.33 2.55 13.91
N ALA A 445 34.73 3.83 13.89
CA ALA A 445 33.79 4.94 14.00
C ALA A 445 32.83 5.03 12.79
N ILE A 446 33.33 4.79 11.57
CA ILE A 446 32.52 4.76 10.34
C ILE A 446 31.60 3.54 10.32
N GLU A 447 32.13 2.35 10.61
CA GLU A 447 31.40 1.08 10.70
C GLU A 447 30.22 1.18 11.69
N HIS A 448 30.47 1.71 12.89
CA HIS A 448 29.45 1.88 13.92
C HIS A 448 28.40 2.94 13.54
N HIS A 449 28.80 4.02 12.85
CA HIS A 449 27.87 5.04 12.38
C HIS A 449 26.95 4.50 11.26
N MET A 450 27.51 3.78 10.28
CA MET A 450 26.75 3.18 9.17
C MET A 450 25.79 2.09 9.66
N THR A 451 26.25 1.20 10.54
CA THR A 451 25.39 0.14 11.10
C THR A 451 24.25 0.71 11.94
N SER A 452 24.49 1.78 12.70
CA SER A 452 23.46 2.52 13.45
C SER A 452 22.38 3.12 12.53
N GLU A 453 22.77 3.94 11.54
CA GLU A 453 21.79 4.59 10.65
C GLU A 453 21.00 3.57 9.80
N LEU A 454 21.65 2.51 9.32
CA LEU A 454 20.97 1.44 8.57
C LEU A 454 19.97 0.66 9.44
N TYR A 455 20.25 0.47 10.73
CA TYR A 455 19.36 -0.23 11.65
C TYR A 455 18.11 0.60 11.97
N ASP A 456 18.26 1.88 12.29
CA ASP A 456 17.14 2.80 12.52
C ASP A 456 16.29 2.97 11.25
N PHE A 457 16.92 3.12 10.08
CA PHE A 457 16.21 3.18 8.80
C PHE A 457 15.37 1.91 8.55
N ARG A 458 15.91 0.73 8.85
CA ARG A 458 15.19 -0.56 8.71
C ARG A 458 14.02 -0.68 9.70
N ILE A 459 14.13 -0.16 10.91
CA ILE A 459 13.02 -0.10 11.88
C ILE A 459 11.93 0.85 11.38
N ILE A 460 12.30 2.05 10.94
CA ILE A 460 11.37 3.07 10.43
C ILE A 460 10.61 2.54 9.20
N GLN A 461 11.32 1.95 8.22
CA GLN A 461 10.70 1.38 7.02
C GLN A 461 9.73 0.25 7.36
N ASN A 462 10.13 -0.73 8.17
CA ASN A 462 9.26 -1.86 8.51
C ASN A 462 8.00 -1.41 9.27
N LYS A 463 8.16 -0.50 10.24
CA LYS A 463 7.02 0.06 10.98
C LYS A 463 6.07 0.80 10.04
N THR A 464 6.58 1.72 9.24
CA THR A 464 5.79 2.50 8.26
C THR A 464 5.05 1.58 7.28
N LEU A 465 5.72 0.54 6.77
CA LEU A 465 5.10 -0.42 5.86
C LEU A 465 3.99 -1.25 6.52
N VAL A 466 4.12 -1.60 7.81
CA VAL A 466 3.08 -2.29 8.58
C VAL A 466 1.90 -1.35 8.88
N ASP A 467 2.17 -0.12 9.30
CA ASP A 467 1.13 0.88 9.57
C ASP A 467 0.34 1.23 8.30
N ILE A 468 1.01 1.37 7.15
CA ILE A 468 0.37 1.49 5.83
C ILE A 468 -0.49 0.26 5.49
N LYS A 469 0.04 -0.96 5.65
CA LYS A 469 -0.73 -2.20 5.41
C LYS A 469 -2.01 -2.25 6.26
N ASN A 470 -1.94 -1.79 7.51
CA ASN A 470 -3.08 -1.77 8.43
C ASN A 470 -4.09 -0.66 8.08
N MET A 471 -3.63 0.56 7.77
CA MET A 471 -4.50 1.67 7.33
C MET A 471 -5.26 1.34 6.05
N VAL A 472 -4.58 0.78 5.04
CA VAL A 472 -5.21 0.39 3.76
C VAL A 472 -6.30 -0.66 4.00
N ARG A 473 -5.99 -1.74 4.74
CA ARG A 473 -6.97 -2.79 5.06
C ARG A 473 -8.17 -2.26 5.84
N ALA A 474 -7.96 -1.33 6.78
CA ALA A 474 -9.04 -0.69 7.51
C ALA A 474 -9.93 0.18 6.60
N ALA A 475 -9.34 0.91 5.65
CA ALA A 475 -10.05 1.70 4.66
C ALA A 475 -10.85 0.82 3.68
N GLU A 476 -10.27 -0.28 3.18
CA GLU A 476 -10.94 -1.28 2.34
C GLU A 476 -12.16 -1.87 3.06
N ASN A 477 -11.98 -2.36 4.29
CA ASN A 477 -13.05 -2.99 5.07
C ASN A 477 -14.19 -2.00 5.40
N HIS A 478 -13.86 -0.77 5.81
CA HIS A 478 -14.87 0.27 6.05
C HIS A 478 -15.63 0.63 4.77
N THR A 479 -14.92 0.79 3.64
CA THR A 479 -15.53 1.20 2.37
C THR A 479 -16.42 0.10 1.78
N ASN A 480 -15.96 -1.16 1.78
CA ASN A 480 -16.75 -2.30 1.33
C ASN A 480 -18.00 -2.51 2.22
N GLY A 481 -17.85 -2.42 3.55
CA GLY A 481 -18.99 -2.50 4.47
C GLY A 481 -20.01 -1.37 4.28
N THR A 482 -19.53 -0.14 4.06
CA THR A 482 -20.41 1.02 3.77
C THR A 482 -21.13 0.86 2.43
N LEU A 483 -20.42 0.44 1.38
CA LEU A 483 -21.01 0.22 0.05
C LEU A 483 -22.05 -0.91 0.06
N ALA A 484 -21.74 -2.04 0.70
CA ALA A 484 -22.70 -3.14 0.85
C ALA A 484 -23.93 -2.73 1.68
N SER A 485 -23.75 -1.93 2.73
CA SER A 485 -24.85 -1.35 3.51
C SER A 485 -25.71 -0.41 2.66
N LEU A 486 -25.11 0.47 1.85
CA LEU A 486 -25.83 1.38 0.96
C LEU A 486 -26.57 0.62 -0.16
N GLN A 487 -25.94 -0.37 -0.78
CA GLN A 487 -26.57 -1.22 -1.80
C GLN A 487 -27.76 -2.00 -1.23
N ASN A 488 -27.64 -2.52 0.00
CA ASN A 488 -28.74 -3.19 0.69
C ASN A 488 -29.86 -2.19 1.07
N GLN A 489 -29.52 -1.01 1.60
CA GLN A 489 -30.49 0.05 1.91
C GLN A 489 -31.26 0.51 0.67
N ILE A 490 -30.56 0.81 -0.43
CA ILE A 490 -31.18 1.19 -1.71
C ILE A 490 -32.03 0.03 -2.26
N SER A 491 -31.58 -1.23 -2.17
CA SER A 491 -32.39 -2.38 -2.58
C SER A 491 -33.69 -2.48 -1.77
N GLN A 492 -33.65 -2.14 -0.48
CA GLN A 492 -34.82 -2.14 0.42
C GLN A 492 -35.74 -0.92 0.20
N SER A 493 -35.22 0.29 -0.05
CA SER A 493 -36.02 1.47 -0.39
C SER A 493 -36.46 1.53 -1.88
N VAL A 494 -35.98 0.60 -2.71
CA VAL A 494 -36.45 0.36 -4.09
C VAL A 494 -37.56 -0.71 -4.16
N GLU A 495 -38.02 -1.27 -3.04
CA GLU A 495 -39.09 -2.28 -2.97
C GLU A 495 -40.49 -1.74 -3.33
N LYS A 496 -40.74 -1.57 -4.62
CA LYS A 496 -42.07 -1.30 -5.19
C LYS A 496 -42.97 -2.52 -4.98
N VAL A 497 -44.14 -2.32 -4.38
CA VAL A 497 -45.18 -3.35 -4.23
C VAL A 497 -46.44 -2.84 -4.89
N ALA A 498 -46.80 -3.38 -6.05
CA ALA A 498 -47.92 -2.89 -6.86
C ALA A 498 -48.60 -3.99 -7.66
N MET A 499 -49.92 -3.88 -7.88
CA MET A 499 -50.65 -4.70 -8.86
C MET A 499 -51.85 -3.95 -9.45
N THR A 500 -52.29 -4.37 -10.64
CA THR A 500 -53.68 -4.19 -11.09
C THR A 500 -54.24 -5.55 -11.51
N GLY A 501 -55.24 -6.03 -10.76
CA GLY A 501 -56.07 -7.17 -11.11
C GLY A 501 -57.37 -6.74 -11.79
N PHE A 502 -57.84 -7.54 -12.73
CA PHE A 502 -59.12 -7.39 -13.43
C PHE A 502 -60.01 -8.61 -13.19
N LEU A 503 -61.32 -8.46 -13.41
CA LEU A 503 -62.27 -9.56 -13.29
C LEU A 503 -62.26 -10.42 -14.58
N PRO A 504 -62.05 -11.75 -14.54
CA PRO A 504 -61.79 -12.55 -15.76
C PRO A 504 -63.02 -12.78 -16.66
N SER A 505 -64.24 -12.65 -16.11
CA SER A 505 -65.51 -12.90 -16.78
C SER A 505 -66.59 -12.06 -16.10
N GLU A 506 -67.78 -11.91 -16.70
CA GLU A 506 -68.91 -11.29 -15.98
C GLU A 506 -69.32 -12.20 -14.82
N VAL A 507 -69.72 -11.62 -13.68
CA VAL A 507 -70.12 -12.39 -12.49
C VAL A 507 -71.38 -11.82 -11.86
N HIS A 508 -72.29 -12.72 -11.49
CA HIS A 508 -73.42 -12.45 -10.62
C HIS A 508 -73.00 -12.72 -9.17
N LEU A 509 -73.05 -11.71 -8.31
CA LEU A 509 -72.61 -11.79 -6.92
C LEU A 509 -73.72 -11.32 -5.96
N ASN A 510 -74.18 -12.22 -5.10
CA ASN A 510 -75.06 -11.89 -3.96
C ASN A 510 -74.38 -10.89 -3.01
N VAL A 511 -75.18 -10.19 -2.19
CA VAL A 511 -74.65 -9.38 -1.06
C VAL A 511 -73.67 -10.19 -0.21
N GLY A 512 -72.52 -9.60 0.12
CA GLY A 512 -71.43 -10.28 0.82
C GLY A 512 -70.53 -11.13 -0.08
N GLY A 513 -70.80 -11.26 -1.37
CA GLY A 513 -69.91 -11.90 -2.34
C GLY A 513 -68.58 -11.14 -2.49
N VAL A 514 -67.44 -11.85 -2.40
CA VAL A 514 -66.10 -11.27 -2.59
C VAL A 514 -65.81 -11.16 -4.09
N VAL A 515 -65.41 -9.98 -4.57
CA VAL A 515 -65.07 -9.76 -5.98
C VAL A 515 -63.65 -10.26 -6.26
N LYS A 516 -63.50 -11.21 -7.17
CA LYS A 516 -62.21 -11.90 -7.44
C LYS A 516 -61.52 -11.36 -8.70
N PHE A 517 -60.66 -10.36 -8.51
CA PHE A 517 -59.86 -9.75 -9.58
C PHE A 517 -58.65 -10.62 -9.99
N SER A 518 -58.90 -11.86 -10.39
CA SER A 518 -57.88 -12.90 -10.61
C SER A 518 -57.04 -12.72 -11.90
N ASP A 519 -57.52 -11.91 -12.85
CA ASP A 519 -56.82 -11.59 -14.09
C ASP A 519 -55.80 -10.46 -13.85
N VAL A 520 -54.67 -10.82 -13.25
CA VAL A 520 -53.61 -9.86 -12.89
C VAL A 520 -52.75 -9.53 -14.10
N LYS A 521 -53.12 -8.46 -14.82
CA LYS A 521 -52.38 -7.92 -15.97
C LYS A 521 -51.07 -7.19 -15.58
N PHE A 522 -50.91 -6.80 -14.31
CA PHE A 522 -49.68 -6.16 -13.82
C PHE A 522 -49.42 -6.50 -12.35
N SER A 523 -48.17 -6.82 -12.01
CA SER A 523 -47.68 -7.05 -10.65
C SER A 523 -46.17 -6.78 -10.55
N GLU A 524 -45.75 -6.04 -9.53
CA GLU A 524 -44.33 -5.78 -9.18
C GLU A 524 -44.20 -5.94 -7.65
N GLY A 525 -43.20 -6.72 -7.19
CA GLY A 525 -42.86 -6.92 -5.76
C GLY A 525 -43.91 -7.56 -4.83
N MET A 526 -45.08 -7.98 -5.34
CA MET A 526 -46.19 -8.55 -4.54
C MET A 526 -45.95 -9.97 -3.98
N GLY A 527 -44.97 -10.72 -4.49
CA GLY A 527 -44.77 -12.14 -4.15
C GLY A 527 -45.75 -13.06 -4.89
N ASP A 528 -46.11 -14.19 -4.28
CA ASP A 528 -47.09 -15.12 -4.85
C ASP A 528 -48.53 -14.58 -4.73
N LEU A 529 -49.24 -14.58 -5.86
CA LEU A 529 -50.63 -14.13 -5.99
C LEU A 529 -51.64 -15.29 -6.08
N SER A 530 -51.23 -16.55 -5.92
CA SER A 530 -52.14 -17.72 -5.95
C SER A 530 -53.34 -17.57 -4.99
N SER A 531 -53.09 -17.13 -3.76
CA SER A 531 -54.10 -16.86 -2.74
C SER A 531 -54.99 -15.66 -3.12
N PHE A 532 -54.42 -14.57 -3.65
CA PHE A 532 -55.20 -13.43 -4.14
C PHE A 532 -56.14 -13.82 -5.28
N LYS A 533 -55.62 -14.54 -6.29
CA LYS A 533 -56.40 -14.98 -7.46
C LYS A 533 -57.54 -15.95 -7.08
N SER A 534 -57.30 -16.84 -6.13
CA SER A 534 -58.30 -17.84 -5.71
C SER A 534 -59.34 -17.27 -4.72
N THR A 535 -58.97 -16.34 -3.84
CA THR A 535 -59.86 -15.81 -2.78
C THR A 535 -60.46 -14.43 -3.06
N GLY A 536 -59.82 -13.62 -3.90
CA GLY A 536 -60.11 -12.19 -4.05
C GLY A 536 -59.52 -11.31 -2.94
N LYS A 537 -58.75 -11.88 -2.00
CA LYS A 537 -58.19 -11.17 -0.84
C LYS A 537 -56.70 -10.91 -1.03
N PHE A 538 -56.31 -9.63 -1.06
CA PHE A 538 -54.92 -9.24 -0.95
C PHE A 538 -54.46 -9.48 0.49
N LYS A 539 -53.27 -10.07 0.66
CA LYS A 539 -52.59 -10.19 1.95
C LYS A 539 -51.30 -9.39 1.89
N CYS A 540 -51.17 -8.41 2.79
CA CYS A 540 -50.03 -7.53 2.90
C CYS A 540 -48.77 -8.33 3.28
N GLY A 541 -47.77 -8.30 2.40
CA GLY A 541 -46.47 -8.93 2.65
C GLY A 541 -45.46 -8.03 3.38
N LYS A 542 -45.68 -6.71 3.40
CA LYS A 542 -44.71 -5.70 3.85
C LYS A 542 -45.43 -4.49 4.46
N SER A 543 -45.16 -4.15 5.71
CA SER A 543 -45.82 -2.99 6.34
C SER A 543 -45.54 -1.68 5.58
N GLY A 544 -46.50 -0.76 5.59
CA GLY A 544 -46.37 0.57 5.00
C GLY A 544 -47.70 1.18 4.59
N TRP A 545 -47.64 2.29 3.85
CA TRP A 545 -48.81 2.98 3.34
C TRP A 545 -49.16 2.51 1.93
N TYR A 546 -50.43 2.17 1.74
CA TYR A 546 -50.98 1.63 0.50
C TYR A 546 -52.09 2.51 -0.05
N ILE A 547 -52.02 2.83 -1.33
CA ILE A 547 -53.17 3.28 -2.12
C ILE A 547 -53.91 2.03 -2.61
N VAL A 548 -55.21 1.98 -2.31
CA VAL A 548 -56.14 0.99 -2.86
C VAL A 548 -57.17 1.75 -3.69
N SER A 549 -57.20 1.50 -4.99
CA SER A 549 -58.21 2.03 -5.90
C SER A 549 -58.93 0.92 -6.62
N VAL A 550 -60.26 1.02 -6.71
CA VAL A 550 -61.13 0.02 -7.30
C VAL A 550 -62.14 0.72 -8.19
N THR A 551 -62.41 0.12 -9.35
CA THR A 551 -63.57 0.44 -10.19
C THR A 551 -64.37 -0.83 -10.39
N ILE A 552 -65.69 -0.74 -10.27
CA ILE A 552 -66.62 -1.82 -10.59
C ILE A 552 -67.67 -1.27 -11.56
N GLU A 553 -67.93 -1.98 -12.65
CA GLU A 553 -69.02 -1.64 -13.58
C GLU A 553 -70.22 -2.56 -13.31
N PHE A 554 -71.34 -1.96 -12.93
CA PHE A 554 -72.55 -2.63 -12.44
C PHE A 554 -73.70 -2.55 -13.46
N ASN A 555 -74.50 -3.60 -13.61
CA ASN A 555 -75.72 -3.57 -14.45
C ASN A 555 -77.04 -3.38 -13.66
N ASN A 556 -76.96 -3.16 -12.34
CA ASN A 556 -78.12 -3.11 -11.45
C ASN A 556 -78.45 -1.67 -10.99
N ASN A 557 -79.71 -1.42 -10.61
CA ASN A 557 -80.16 -0.10 -10.13
C ASN A 557 -79.47 0.37 -8.81
N HIS A 558 -78.80 -0.54 -8.11
CA HIS A 558 -78.19 -0.31 -6.79
C HIS A 558 -76.80 -0.96 -6.71
N GLY A 559 -75.82 -0.38 -7.40
CA GLY A 559 -74.44 -0.82 -7.33
C GLY A 559 -73.79 -0.38 -6.01
N GLU A 560 -73.55 -1.31 -5.08
CA GLU A 560 -72.80 -1.05 -3.85
C GLU A 560 -71.61 -2.00 -3.71
N PHE A 561 -70.46 -1.47 -3.32
CA PHE A 561 -69.34 -2.29 -2.85
C PHE A 561 -68.68 -1.68 -1.62
N HIS A 562 -68.10 -2.55 -0.79
CA HIS A 562 -67.34 -2.18 0.39
C HIS A 562 -65.88 -2.58 0.18
N ILE A 563 -64.96 -1.70 0.59
CA ILE A 563 -63.56 -2.09 0.78
C ILE A 563 -63.42 -2.54 2.22
N TYR A 564 -63.03 -3.80 2.41
CA TYR A 564 -62.76 -4.40 3.71
C TYR A 564 -61.27 -4.39 4.03
N VAL A 565 -60.94 -4.13 5.30
CA VAL A 565 -59.60 -4.31 5.88
C VAL A 565 -59.75 -5.14 7.15
N ASN A 566 -59.05 -6.27 7.24
CA ASN A 566 -59.08 -7.18 8.41
C ASN A 566 -60.49 -7.54 8.92
N GLY A 567 -61.42 -7.80 8.00
CA GLY A 567 -62.80 -8.19 8.32
C GLY A 567 -63.73 -7.04 8.71
N LYS A 568 -63.24 -5.80 8.75
CA LYS A 568 -64.04 -4.58 8.99
C LYS A 568 -64.23 -3.82 7.69
N VAL A 569 -65.41 -3.23 7.49
CA VAL A 569 -65.64 -2.26 6.39
C VAL A 569 -64.80 -1.02 6.67
N PHE A 570 -63.90 -0.68 5.75
CA PHE A 570 -63.12 0.55 5.81
C PHE A 570 -63.82 1.70 5.08
N THR A 571 -64.40 1.43 3.91
CA THR A 571 -65.26 2.38 3.19
C THR A 571 -66.36 1.68 2.41
N LYS A 572 -67.46 2.40 2.17
CA LYS A 572 -68.57 1.99 1.31
C LYS A 572 -68.65 2.91 0.11
N ASN A 573 -68.85 2.34 -1.08
CA ASN A 573 -69.08 3.07 -2.31
C ASN A 573 -70.44 2.62 -2.87
N TYR A 574 -71.32 3.58 -3.16
CA TYR A 574 -72.70 3.32 -3.52
C TYR A 574 -73.11 4.18 -4.72
N LYS A 575 -73.84 3.57 -5.65
CA LYS A 575 -74.35 4.21 -6.87
C LYS A 575 -75.81 3.87 -7.07
N LEU A 576 -76.65 4.89 -6.92
CA LEU A 576 -78.07 4.87 -7.28
C LEU A 576 -78.24 5.02 -8.80
N GLN A 577 -79.18 4.28 -9.36
CA GLN A 577 -79.61 4.41 -10.75
C GLN A 577 -81.08 4.01 -10.90
N GLN A 578 -81.75 4.57 -11.92
CA GLN A 578 -83.18 4.38 -12.20
C GLN A 578 -83.47 3.46 -13.41
N ALA A 579 -82.46 2.77 -13.96
CA ALA A 579 -82.58 1.99 -15.19
C ALA A 579 -81.49 0.91 -15.33
N SER A 580 -81.74 -0.13 -16.11
CA SER A 580 -80.85 -1.27 -16.36
C SER A 580 -79.75 -0.96 -17.39
N TRP A 581 -78.70 -0.24 -16.98
CA TRP A 581 -77.53 0.04 -17.82
C TRP A 581 -76.23 -0.08 -17.02
N TRP A 582 -75.13 -0.42 -17.71
CA TRP A 582 -73.80 -0.55 -17.12
C TRP A 582 -73.24 0.77 -16.58
N HIS A 583 -72.96 0.87 -15.28
CA HIS A 583 -72.45 2.09 -14.66
C HIS A 583 -71.18 1.81 -13.84
N SER A 584 -70.05 2.40 -14.23
CA SER A 584 -68.82 2.35 -13.44
C SER A 584 -68.97 3.15 -12.14
N SER A 585 -68.64 2.55 -11.00
CA SER A 585 -68.46 3.23 -9.72
C SER A 585 -67.05 2.98 -9.18
N SER A 586 -66.42 4.03 -8.65
CA SER A 586 -64.99 4.02 -8.31
C SER A 586 -64.74 4.57 -6.91
N ALA A 587 -63.75 3.98 -6.25
CA ALA A 587 -63.22 4.45 -4.97
C ALA A 587 -61.69 4.48 -5.00
N ILE A 588 -61.11 5.33 -4.16
CA ILE A 588 -59.68 5.36 -3.85
C ILE A 588 -59.52 5.70 -2.37
N ILE A 589 -58.68 4.93 -1.67
CA ILE A 589 -58.32 5.15 -0.27
C ILE A 589 -56.81 5.06 -0.12
N ALA A 590 -56.27 5.76 0.87
CA ALA A 590 -54.93 5.55 1.41
C ALA A 590 -55.07 4.91 2.79
N ILE A 591 -54.36 3.81 3.03
CA ILE A 591 -54.42 3.03 4.27
C ILE A 591 -53.03 2.56 4.69
N GLU A 592 -52.74 2.60 5.98
CA GLU A 592 -51.60 1.89 6.55
C GLU A 592 -51.96 0.42 6.71
N LEU A 593 -51.05 -0.47 6.32
CA LEU A 593 -51.18 -1.92 6.46
C LEU A 593 -49.94 -2.49 7.14
N ASN A 594 -50.12 -3.53 7.95
CA ASN A 594 -49.08 -4.34 8.57
C ASN A 594 -48.90 -5.66 7.82
N ILE A 595 -47.75 -6.32 8.01
CA ILE A 595 -47.53 -7.68 7.49
C ILE A 595 -48.63 -8.63 8.01
N ASN A 596 -49.26 -9.36 7.09
CA ASN A 596 -50.44 -10.21 7.24
C ASN A 596 -51.81 -9.51 7.23
N ASP A 597 -51.89 -8.17 7.23
CA ASP A 597 -53.18 -7.48 7.06
C ASP A 597 -53.81 -7.84 5.72
N THR A 598 -55.15 -7.87 5.66
CA THR A 598 -55.90 -8.36 4.50
C THR A 598 -56.89 -7.32 3.98
N VAL A 599 -56.86 -7.10 2.67
CA VAL A 599 -57.73 -6.15 1.96
C VAL A 599 -58.52 -6.88 0.88
N TRP A 600 -59.83 -6.63 0.79
CA TRP A 600 -60.65 -7.18 -0.29
C TRP A 600 -61.88 -6.32 -0.58
N ILE A 601 -62.58 -6.65 -1.65
CA ILE A 601 -63.79 -5.98 -2.09
C ILE A 601 -64.97 -6.94 -1.94
N GLN A 602 -66.07 -6.50 -1.32
CA GLN A 602 -67.33 -7.25 -1.22
C GLN A 602 -68.49 -6.43 -1.77
N ILE A 603 -69.47 -7.12 -2.35
CA ILE A 603 -70.73 -6.51 -2.80
C ILE A 603 -71.61 -6.15 -1.59
N GLY A 604 -72.10 -4.91 -1.57
CA GLY A 604 -73.06 -4.40 -0.60
C GLY A 604 -74.51 -4.49 -1.12
N GLY A 605 -75.39 -3.62 -0.63
CA GLY A 605 -76.77 -3.54 -1.08
C GLY A 605 -77.71 -4.54 -0.43
N SER A 606 -78.84 -4.80 -1.11
CA SER A 606 -79.98 -5.56 -0.58
C SER A 606 -80.27 -6.88 -1.29
N THR A 607 -79.69 -7.15 -2.47
CA THR A 607 -79.98 -8.34 -3.28
C THR A 607 -78.74 -8.97 -3.91
N TYR A 608 -78.25 -8.41 -5.02
CA TYR A 608 -77.11 -8.90 -5.79
C TYR A 608 -76.54 -7.78 -6.68
N ALA A 609 -75.36 -8.01 -7.24
CA ALA A 609 -74.75 -7.19 -8.28
C ALA A 609 -74.27 -8.06 -9.45
N ASP A 610 -74.68 -7.70 -10.67
CA ASP A 610 -74.03 -8.15 -11.90
C ASP A 610 -72.84 -7.24 -12.17
N VAL A 611 -71.64 -7.81 -12.24
CA VAL A 611 -70.38 -7.08 -12.39
C VAL A 611 -69.69 -7.43 -13.70
N ARG A 612 -69.26 -6.42 -14.43
CA ARG A 612 -68.69 -6.56 -15.78
C ARG A 612 -67.23 -7.00 -15.79
N ALA A 613 -66.89 -7.83 -16.79
CA ALA A 613 -65.58 -8.46 -17.01
C ALA A 613 -64.45 -7.50 -17.40
N ASP A 614 -63.26 -8.07 -17.55
CA ASP A 614 -62.10 -7.55 -18.28
C ASP A 614 -61.76 -6.10 -17.89
N LEU A 615 -61.45 -5.21 -18.84
CA LEU A 615 -60.92 -3.88 -18.60
C LEU A 615 -61.89 -2.94 -17.85
N HIS A 616 -63.13 -3.34 -17.60
CA HIS A 616 -64.18 -2.58 -16.93
C HIS A 616 -64.01 -2.58 -15.39
N SER A 617 -63.92 -3.77 -14.78
CA SER A 617 -63.87 -3.93 -13.31
C SER A 617 -62.50 -4.39 -12.84
N ARG A 618 -61.89 -3.62 -11.94
CA ARG A 618 -60.47 -3.75 -11.57
C ARG A 618 -60.18 -3.31 -10.12
N LEU A 619 -59.10 -3.87 -9.58
CA LEU A 619 -58.50 -3.50 -8.30
C LEU A 619 -57.02 -3.20 -8.49
N THR A 620 -56.62 -1.97 -8.19
CA THR A 620 -55.24 -1.49 -8.16
C THR A 620 -54.81 -1.30 -6.69
N ILE A 621 -53.72 -1.95 -6.29
CA ILE A 621 -53.11 -1.80 -4.95
C ILE A 621 -51.64 -1.44 -5.12
N ILE A 622 -51.15 -0.40 -4.44
CA ILE A 622 -49.80 0.15 -4.57
C ILE A 622 -49.28 0.60 -3.21
N LYS A 623 -48.10 0.14 -2.80
CA LYS A 623 -47.33 0.70 -1.66
C LYS A 623 -46.69 2.02 -2.09
N ILE A 624 -46.91 3.08 -1.29
CA ILE A 624 -46.40 4.43 -1.51
C ILE A 624 -45.39 4.90 -0.45
N HIS A 625 -45.31 4.19 0.68
CA HIS A 625 -44.29 4.33 1.72
C HIS A 625 -44.12 2.99 2.44
#